data_AF-A0A7Y2BJA4-F1
#
_entry.id   AF-A0A7Y2BJA4-F1
#
_cell.length_a   1.000
_cell.length_b   1.000
_cell.length_c   1.000
_cell.angle_alpha   90.00
_cell.angle_beta   90.00
_cell.angle_gamma   90.00
#
_symmetry.space_group_name_H-M   'P 1'
#
loop_
_entity.id
_entity.type
_entity.pdbx_description
1 polymer ?
#
loop_
_entity_poly.entity_id
_entity_poly.type
_entity_poly.pdbx_seq_one_letter_code
_entity_poly.pdbx_strand_id
1 'polypeptide(L)' 'MGRLMEFWGFRRHMGRLWTVLYLSPEPMTTAELSETLQLSSSAVSLSLGELVRWGAVRKTWLPG' A
#
# COMPACT_ATOMS: atom_id res chain seq x y z
N MET A 1 -9.61 -20.38 10.91
CA MET A 1 -10.43 -19.16 11.04
C MET A 1 -9.64 -17.84 11.06
N GLY A 2 -8.30 -17.82 11.15
CA GLY A 2 -7.51 -16.57 11.15
C GLY A 2 -7.31 -15.89 9.78
N ARG A 3 -7.22 -16.64 8.67
CA ARG A 3 -6.90 -16.07 7.34
C ARG A 3 -7.92 -15.06 6.79
N LEU A 4 -9.22 -15.25 7.06
CA LEU A 4 -10.27 -14.33 6.60
C LEU A 4 -10.34 -13.04 7.41
N MET A 5 -10.04 -13.11 8.73
CA MET A 5 -9.95 -11.92 9.58
C MET A 5 -8.71 -11.10 9.26
N GLU A 6 -7.58 -11.77 9.03
CA GLU A 6 -6.35 -11.13 8.56
C GLU A 6 -6.57 -10.45 7.20
N PHE A 7 -7.30 -11.09 6.28
CA PHE A 7 -7.71 -10.51 4.99
C PHE A 7 -8.58 -9.25 5.14
N TRP A 8 -9.48 -9.20 6.12
CA TRP A 8 -10.30 -8.01 6.41
C TRP A 8 -9.49 -6.88 7.06
N GLY A 9 -8.52 -7.21 7.92
CA GLY A 9 -7.50 -6.27 8.41
C GLY A 9 -6.66 -5.72 7.25
N PHE A 10 -6.25 -6.59 6.35
CA PHE A 10 -5.55 -6.26 5.11
C PHE A 10 -6.34 -5.28 4.25
N ARG A 11 -7.65 -5.50 4.04
CA ARG A 11 -8.50 -4.57 3.28
C ARG A 11 -8.54 -3.17 3.88
N ARG A 12 -8.56 -3.03 5.22
CA ARG A 12 -8.45 -1.72 5.89
C ARG A 12 -7.07 -1.09 5.71
N HIS A 13 -6.00 -1.87 5.83
CA HIS A 13 -4.63 -1.39 5.63
C HIS A 13 -4.43 -0.91 4.18
N MET A 14 -4.99 -1.64 3.23
CA MET A 14 -4.96 -1.35 1.80
C MET A 14 -5.71 -0.06 1.45
N GLY A 15 -6.86 0.19 2.11
CA GLY A 15 -7.59 1.45 1.98
C GLY A 15 -6.77 2.64 2.45
N ARG A 16 -6.09 2.54 3.61
CA ARG A 16 -5.19 3.60 4.11
C ARG A 16 -4.05 3.88 3.13
N LEU A 17 -3.45 2.82 2.60
CA LEU A 17 -2.34 2.90 1.63
C LEU A 17 -2.77 3.59 0.34
N TRP A 18 -3.94 3.22 -0.18
CA TRP A 18 -4.55 3.87 -1.32
C TRP A 18 -4.88 5.34 -1.04
N THR A 19 -5.46 5.68 0.11
CA THR A 19 -5.75 7.07 0.48
C THR A 19 -4.50 7.93 0.54
N VAL A 20 -3.40 7.43 1.13
CA VAL A 20 -2.14 8.18 1.17
C VAL A 20 -1.63 8.44 -0.24
N LEU A 21 -1.60 7.41 -1.10
CA LEU A 21 -1.17 7.57 -2.49
C LEU A 21 -2.10 8.47 -3.31
N TYR A 22 -3.41 8.45 -3.03
CA TYR A 22 -4.40 9.28 -3.70
C TYR A 22 -4.24 10.77 -3.35
N LEU A 23 -3.82 11.06 -2.12
CA LEU A 23 -3.60 12.42 -1.64
C LEU A 23 -2.16 12.92 -1.88
N SER A 24 -1.22 12.01 -2.17
CA SER A 24 0.17 12.38 -2.43
C SER A 24 0.31 12.98 -3.84
N PRO A 25 0.86 14.20 -3.98
CA PRO A 25 1.12 14.79 -5.29
C PRO A 25 2.28 14.11 -6.02
N GLU A 26 3.17 13.44 -5.29
CA GLU A 26 4.33 12.76 -5.83
C GLU A 26 4.27 11.24 -5.55
N PRO A 27 4.82 10.40 -6.46
CA PRO A 27 4.99 8.98 -6.21
C PRO A 27 5.80 8.71 -4.94
N MET A 28 5.31 7.81 -4.09
CA MET A 28 5.98 7.41 -2.86
C MET A 28 6.63 6.02 -2.99
N THR A 29 7.76 5.86 -2.32
CA THR A 29 8.47 4.58 -2.16
C THR A 29 7.84 3.72 -1.07
N THR A 30 8.16 2.42 -1.08
CA THR A 30 7.76 1.49 -0.01
C THR A 30 8.23 1.93 1.37
N ALA A 31 9.42 2.54 1.47
CA ALA A 31 9.99 2.99 2.73
C ALA A 31 9.20 4.18 3.31
N GLU A 32 8.90 5.19 2.50
CA GLU A 32 8.10 6.35 2.91
C GLU A 32 6.69 5.95 3.33
N LEU A 33 6.06 5.02 2.61
CA LEU A 33 4.75 4.48 2.95
C LEU A 33 4.78 3.67 4.25
N SER A 34 5.84 2.90 4.47
CA SER A 34 6.06 2.12 5.69
C SER A 34 6.16 3.04 6.92
N GLU A 35 6.93 4.11 6.81
CA GLU A 35 7.07 5.13 7.84
C GLU A 35 5.75 5.88 8.08
N THR A 36 5.12 6.38 7.01
CA THR A 36 3.88 7.17 7.08
C THR A 36 2.73 6.40 7.73
N LEU A 37 2.59 5.12 7.39
CA LEU A 37 1.47 4.29 7.86
C LEU A 37 1.79 3.50 9.13
N GLN A 38 3.05 3.54 9.58
CA GLN A 38 3.61 2.72 10.67
C GLN A 38 3.35 1.22 10.44
N LEU A 39 3.60 0.77 9.20
CA LEU A 39 3.45 -0.62 8.77
C LEU A 39 4.82 -1.17 8.38
N SER A 40 5.01 -2.49 8.46
CA SER A 40 6.24 -3.10 7.97
C SER A 40 6.36 -2.99 6.44
N SER A 41 7.58 -2.91 5.92
CA SER A 41 7.84 -2.88 4.46
C SER A 41 7.24 -4.10 3.74
N SER A 42 7.19 -5.25 4.39
CA SER A 42 6.55 -6.46 3.86
C SER A 42 5.03 -6.29 3.72
N ALA A 43 4.36 -5.72 4.74
CA ALA A 43 2.92 -5.48 4.68
C ALA A 43 2.56 -4.43 3.61
N VAL A 44 3.36 -3.38 3.48
CA VAL A 44 3.22 -2.36 2.42
C VAL A 44 3.40 -3.01 1.05
N SER A 45 4.46 -3.81 0.85
CA SER A 45 4.74 -4.45 -0.44
C SER A 45 3.65 -5.42 -0.89
N LEU A 46 3.13 -6.24 0.04
CA LEU A 46 2.01 -7.14 -0.25
C LEU A 46 0.76 -6.35 -0.66
N SER A 47 0.41 -5.32 0.11
CA SER A 47 -0.77 -4.48 -0.16
C SER A 47 -0.64 -3.72 -1.49
N LEU A 48 0.54 -3.18 -1.80
CA LEU A 48 0.82 -2.55 -3.09
C LEU A 48 0.68 -3.56 -4.24
N GLY A 49 1.16 -4.79 -4.06
CA GLY A 49 0.99 -5.87 -5.05
C GLY A 49 -0.48 -6.16 -5.34
N GLU A 50 -1.31 -6.21 -4.32
CA GLU A 50 -2.75 -6.40 -4.48
C GLU A 50 -3.46 -5.20 -5.12
N LEU A 51 -3.11 -3.97 -4.71
CA LEU A 51 -3.66 -2.74 -5.32
C LEU A 51 -3.29 -2.64 -6.80
N VAL A 52 -2.07 -3.01 -7.18
CA VAL A 52 -1.64 -3.07 -8.58
C VAL A 52 -2.44 -4.13 -9.33
N ARG A 53 -2.62 -5.33 -8.75
CA ARG A 53 -3.42 -6.40 -9.36
C ARG A 53 -4.88 -5.98 -9.59
N TRP A 54 -5.44 -5.15 -8.73
CA TRP A 54 -6.77 -4.57 -8.88
C TRP A 54 -6.82 -3.34 -9.80
N GLY A 55 -5.68 -2.81 -10.23
CA GLY A 55 -5.60 -1.59 -11.05
C GLY A 55 -5.84 -0.29 -10.28
N ALA A 56 -5.86 -0.33 -8.95
CA ALA A 56 -6.10 0.85 -8.10
C ALA A 56 -4.88 1.76 -7.97
N VAL A 57 -3.68 1.21 -8.17
CA VAL A 57 -2.41 1.97 -8.18
C VAL A 57 -1.50 1.42 -9.28
N ARG A 58 -0.50 2.23 -9.69
CA ARG A 58 0.53 1.84 -10.66
C ARG A 58 1.91 2.09 -10.07
N LYS A 59 2.85 1.21 -10.41
CA LYS A 59 4.27 1.50 -10.19
C LYS A 59 4.73 2.50 -11.23
N THR A 60 5.53 3.48 -10.80
CA THR A 60 6.19 4.43 -11.69
C THR A 60 7.64 4.56 -11.27
N TRP A 61 8.49 4.86 -12.23
CA TRP A 61 9.87 5.22 -11.97
C TRP A 61 9.97 6.74 -12.11
N LEU A 62 10.50 7.39 -11.08
CA LEU A 62 10.88 8.78 -11.15
C LEU A 62 12.36 8.84 -11.51
N PRO A 63 12.75 9.64 -12.51
CA PRO A 63 14.14 9.98 -12.73
C PRO A 63 14.63 10.77 -11.52
N GLY A 64 15.67 10.26 -10.88
CA GLY A 64 16.42 10.89 -9.79
C GLY A 64 17.87 10.45 -9.90
#